data_AF-A0A397VWK9-F1
#
_entry.id   AF-A0A397VWK9-F1
#
_cell.length_a   1.000
_cell.length_b   1.000
_cell.length_c   1.000
_cell.angle_alpha   90.00
_cell.angle_beta   90.00
_cell.angle_gamma   90.00
#
_symmetry.space_group_name_H-M   'P 1'
#
loop_
_entity.id
_entity.type
_entity.pdbx_description
1 polymer ?
#
loop_
_entity_poly.entity_id
_entity_poly.type
_entity_poly.pdbx_seq_one_letter_code
_entity_poly.pdbx_strand_id
1 'polypeptide(L)'
;IAYIADLGLSITANIASKSNSDGIYGILPYIAPEILNQHPYTKESDIYSFGIIMWEILYGKPVPFDQTLELQFQLQVCNGLRPPIYENTAICYVDLMKKCRNMDPKKRPIAKEI
;
A
#
# COMPACT_ATOMS: atom_id res chain seq x y z
N ILE A 1 23.36 -0.93 1.91
CA ILE A 1 22.39 -0.87 3.03
C ILE A 1 21.36 0.20 2.66
N ALA A 2 20.07 -0.10 2.79
CA ALA A 2 18.97 0.83 2.51
C ALA A 2 18.29 1.26 3.81
N TYR A 3 17.76 2.48 3.85
CA TYR A 3 17.07 3.05 5.00
C TYR A 3 15.75 3.67 4.54
N ILE A 4 14.72 3.63 5.41
CA ILE A 4 13.44 4.30 5.18
C ILE A 4 13.52 5.70 5.80
N ALA A 5 13.05 6.71 5.08
CA ALA A 5 13.00 8.11 5.52
C ALA A 5 11.56 8.64 5.48
N ASP A 6 11.35 9.86 6.00
CA ASP A 6 10.08 10.61 5.95
C ASP A 6 8.86 9.95 6.62
N LEU A 7 9.11 9.08 7.61
CA LEU A 7 8.05 8.45 8.39
C LEU A 7 7.23 9.49 9.17
N GLY A 8 5.89 9.42 9.04
CA GLY A 8 4.96 10.23 9.83
C GLY A 8 4.67 11.64 9.30
N LEU A 9 5.30 12.10 8.22
CA LEU A 9 5.03 13.43 7.64
C LEU A 9 3.57 13.58 7.17
N SER A 10 3.00 12.52 6.60
CA SER A 10 1.62 12.50 6.10
C SER A 10 0.56 12.52 7.22
N ILE A 11 0.92 12.08 8.43
CA ILE A 11 0.01 12.05 9.58
C ILE A 11 -0.34 13.48 10.02
N THR A 12 0.63 14.39 10.02
CA THR A 12 0.41 15.79 10.39
C THR A 12 -0.57 16.46 9.42
N ALA A 13 -0.46 16.16 8.12
CA ALA A 13 -1.39 16.65 7.10
C ALA A 13 -2.81 16.08 7.28
N ASN A 14 -2.93 14.80 7.64
CA ASN A 14 -4.21 14.14 7.91
C ASN A 14 -4.88 14.67 9.21
N ILE A 15 -4.12 14.90 10.27
CA ILE A 15 -4.66 15.45 11.54
C ILE A 15 -5.11 16.91 11.34
N ALA A 16 -4.35 17.72 10.59
CA ALA A 16 -4.69 19.11 10.31
C ALA A 16 -5.96 19.27 9.47
N SER A 17 -6.33 18.27 8.67
CA SER A 17 -7.51 18.30 7.79
C SER A 17 -8.73 17.57 8.35
N LYS A 18 -8.61 16.77 9.42
CA LYS A 18 -9.77 16.22 10.16
C LYS A 18 -10.77 17.29 10.62
N SER A 19 -10.37 18.56 10.68
CA SER A 19 -11.27 19.68 10.97
C SER A 19 -12.00 20.24 9.73
N ASN A 20 -11.65 19.89 8.49
CA ASN A 20 -12.21 20.50 7.28
C ASN A 20 -12.38 19.60 6.02
N SER A 21 -11.91 18.35 5.95
CA SER A 21 -12.21 17.46 4.81
C SER A 21 -11.85 15.97 5.04
N ASP A 22 -12.70 15.08 4.54
CA ASP A 22 -12.59 13.61 4.47
C ASP A 22 -11.44 13.11 3.55
N GLY A 23 -10.28 13.77 3.56
CA GLY A 23 -9.19 13.50 2.62
C GLY A 23 -8.42 12.22 2.96
N ILE A 24 -8.39 11.26 2.05
CA ILE A 24 -7.39 10.18 2.03
C ILE A 24 -6.06 10.78 1.54
N TYR A 25 -4.96 10.59 2.27
CA TYR A 25 -3.66 11.16 1.93
C TYR A 25 -2.64 10.09 1.57
N GLY A 26 -2.12 10.14 0.35
CA GLY A 26 -1.04 9.26 -0.07
C GLY A 26 -1.03 9.06 -1.58
N ILE A 27 -0.08 8.27 -2.05
CA ILE A 27 0.01 7.89 -3.46
C ILE A 27 -0.81 6.61 -3.63
N LEU A 28 -1.85 6.68 -4.47
CA LEU A 28 -2.97 5.74 -4.47
C LEU A 28 -2.59 4.25 -4.53
N PRO A 29 -1.60 3.79 -5.33
CA PRO A 29 -1.21 2.37 -5.38
C PRO A 29 -0.69 1.80 -4.07
N TYR A 30 -0.16 2.65 -3.19
CA TYR A 30 0.42 2.26 -1.90
C TYR A 30 -0.63 2.28 -0.78
N ILE A 31 -1.77 2.92 -0.99
CA ILE A 31 -2.81 3.04 0.05
C ILE A 31 -3.54 1.71 0.20
N ALA A 32 -3.61 1.21 1.43
CA ALA A 32 -4.29 -0.03 1.74
C ALA A 32 -5.83 0.09 1.54
N PRO A 33 -6.52 -0.97 1.10
CA PRO A 33 -7.94 -0.91 0.76
C PRO A 33 -8.85 -0.48 1.92
N GLU A 34 -8.49 -0.80 3.16
CA GLU A 34 -9.24 -0.34 4.33
C GLU A 34 -9.16 1.19 4.52
N ILE A 35 -8.04 1.80 4.17
CA ILE A 35 -7.83 3.26 4.26
C ILE A 35 -8.65 3.98 3.18
N LEU A 36 -8.76 3.36 1.99
CA LEU A 36 -9.66 3.85 0.94
C LEU A 36 -11.13 3.83 1.37
N ASN A 37 -11.48 2.96 2.32
CA ASN A 37 -12.78 2.94 2.98
C ASN A 37 -12.82 3.81 4.24
N GLN A 38 -12.02 4.88 4.30
CA GLN A 38 -11.99 5.88 5.37
C GLN A 38 -11.60 5.34 6.76
N HIS A 39 -10.95 4.18 6.84
CA HIS A 39 -10.38 3.71 8.11
C HIS A 39 -9.07 4.45 8.40
N PRO A 40 -8.70 4.63 9.68
CA PRO A 40 -7.44 5.25 10.05
C PRO A 40 -6.24 4.41 9.63
N TYR A 41 -5.11 5.08 9.35
CA TYR A 41 -3.83 4.43 9.09
C TYR A 41 -3.40 3.59 10.29
N THR A 42 -2.94 2.38 10.01
CA THR A 42 -2.45 1.42 11.01
C THR A 42 -1.10 0.84 10.58
N LYS A 43 -0.43 0.13 11.49
CA LYS A 43 0.81 -0.58 11.16
C LYS A 43 0.60 -1.58 10.03
N GLU A 44 -0.55 -2.25 10.00
CA GLU A 44 -0.92 -3.20 8.95
C GLU A 44 -1.09 -2.50 7.59
N SER A 45 -1.53 -1.24 7.57
CA SER A 45 -1.59 -0.43 6.34
C SER A 45 -0.19 -0.03 5.83
N ASP A 46 0.77 0.19 6.73
CA ASP A 46 2.17 0.39 6.37
C ASP A 46 2.77 -0.88 5.75
N ILE A 47 2.43 -2.06 6.28
CA ILE A 47 2.84 -3.36 5.72
C ILE A 47 2.27 -3.57 4.31
N TYR A 48 1.04 -3.13 4.06
CA TYR A 48 0.48 -3.15 2.70
C TYR A 48 1.31 -2.29 1.74
N SER A 49 1.60 -1.05 2.14
CA SER A 49 2.43 -0.11 1.38
C SER A 49 3.81 -0.72 1.09
N PHE A 50 4.41 -1.37 2.09
CA PHE A 50 5.68 -2.07 1.96
C PHE A 50 5.60 -3.21 0.94
N GLY A 51 4.51 -3.99 0.92
CA GLY A 51 4.31 -5.02 -0.09
C GLY A 51 4.18 -4.47 -1.52
N ILE A 52 3.73 -3.22 -1.69
CA ILE A 52 3.74 -2.53 -2.99
C ILE A 52 5.17 -2.11 -3.35
N ILE A 53 5.93 -1.56 -2.41
CA ILE A 53 7.36 -1.24 -2.61
C ILE A 53 8.16 -2.50 -2.99
N MET A 54 7.89 -3.64 -2.35
CA MET A 54 8.50 -4.92 -2.71
C MET A 54 8.26 -5.27 -4.19
N TRP A 55 7.04 -5.03 -4.69
CA TRP A 55 6.72 -5.25 -6.09
C TRP A 55 7.55 -4.35 -7.02
N GLU A 56 7.71 -3.07 -6.66
CA GLU A 56 8.49 -2.12 -7.46
C GLU A 56 9.98 -2.46 -7.48
N ILE A 57 10.54 -2.89 -6.36
CA ILE A 57 11.92 -3.37 -6.27
C ILE A 57 12.12 -4.59 -7.17
N LEU A 58 11.16 -5.52 -7.15
CA LEU A 58 11.24 -6.76 -7.89
C LEU A 58 11.25 -6.56 -9.41
N TYR A 59 10.50 -5.57 -9.90
CA TYR A 59 10.36 -5.32 -11.33
C TYR A 59 11.07 -4.06 -11.83
N GLY A 60 11.70 -3.30 -10.93
CA GLY A 60 12.43 -2.09 -11.26
C GLY A 60 11.59 -0.99 -11.90
N LYS A 61 10.27 -0.97 -11.64
CA LYS A 61 9.33 0.00 -12.24
C LYS A 61 8.20 0.36 -11.28
N PRO A 62 7.65 1.58 -11.37
CA PRO A 62 6.54 1.98 -10.52
C PRO A 62 5.26 1.22 -10.86
N VAL A 63 4.34 1.12 -9.90
CA VAL A 63 3.00 0.59 -10.18
C VAL A 63 2.26 1.51 -11.16
N PRO A 64 1.77 0.99 -12.29
CA PRO A 64 1.01 1.80 -13.24
C PRO A 64 -0.28 2.33 -12.59
N PHE A 65 -0.44 3.64 -12.60
CA PHE A 65 -1.62 4.31 -12.06
C PHE A 65 -1.88 5.60 -12.85
N ASP A 66 -3.11 5.74 -13.33
CA ASP A 66 -3.60 6.93 -14.00
C ASP A 66 -4.36 7.81 -13.01
N GLN A 67 -3.81 9.00 -12.72
CA GLN A 67 -4.38 9.98 -11.80
C GLN A 67 -5.76 10.48 -12.25
N THR A 68 -6.08 10.41 -13.55
CA THR A 68 -7.40 10.85 -14.05
C THR A 68 -8.53 9.90 -13.65
N LEU A 69 -8.20 8.67 -13.24
CA LEU A 69 -9.14 7.60 -12.90
C LEU A 69 -9.06 7.18 -11.43
N GLU A 70 -8.75 8.12 -10.53
CA GLU A 70 -8.58 7.89 -9.08
C GLU A 70 -9.70 7.06 -8.45
N LEU A 71 -10.97 7.47 -8.62
CA LEU A 71 -12.11 6.77 -8.02
C LEU A 71 -12.27 5.35 -8.56
N GLN A 72 -12.06 5.15 -9.87
CA GLN A 72 -12.14 3.83 -10.47
C GLN A 72 -11.02 2.93 -9.95
N PHE A 73 -9.80 3.46 -9.85
CA PHE A 73 -8.67 2.71 -9.32
C PHE A 73 -8.88 2.36 -7.84
N GLN A 74 -9.41 3.27 -7.02
CA GLN A 74 -9.80 2.98 -5.63
C GLN A 74 -10.73 1.78 -5.53
N LEU A 75 -11.82 1.80 -6.30
CA LEU A 75 -12.78 0.70 -6.34
C LEU A 75 -12.13 -0.61 -6.80
N GLN A 76 -11.26 -0.56 -7.81
CA GLN A 76 -10.53 -1.74 -8.29
C GLN A 76 -9.60 -2.31 -7.21
N VAL A 77 -8.86 -1.47 -6.48
CA VAL A 77 -7.98 -1.91 -5.37
C VAL A 77 -8.80 -2.57 -4.25
N CYS A 78 -9.93 -1.97 -3.87
CA CYS A 78 -10.88 -2.54 -2.91
C CYS A 78 -11.47 -3.87 -3.38
N ASN A 79 -11.63 -4.05 -4.69
CA ASN A 79 -12.06 -5.30 -5.32
C ASN A 79 -10.92 -6.31 -5.55
N GLY A 80 -9.71 -6.02 -5.08
CA GLY A 80 -8.58 -6.95 -5.12
C GLY A 80 -7.67 -6.80 -6.34
N LEU A 81 -7.75 -5.70 -7.11
CA LEU A 81 -6.76 -5.39 -8.13
C LEU A 81 -5.37 -5.35 -7.50
N ARG A 82 -4.42 -6.07 -8.10
CA ARG A 82 -3.01 -6.08 -7.68
C ARG A 82 -2.11 -5.99 -8.91
N PRO A 83 -0.92 -5.39 -8.76
CA PRO A 83 0.09 -5.42 -9.81
C PRO A 83 0.45 -6.87 -10.20
N PRO A 84 0.61 -7.16 -11.50
CA PRO A 84 0.82 -8.52 -12.01
C PRO A 84 2.15 -9.09 -11.54
N ILE A 85 2.22 -10.42 -11.45
CA ILE A 85 3.45 -11.15 -11.09
C ILE A 85 3.88 -11.94 -12.32
N TYR A 86 5.12 -11.71 -12.77
CA TYR A 86 5.66 -12.38 -13.96
C TYR A 86 6.38 -13.69 -13.59
N GLU A 87 6.52 -14.58 -14.55
CA GLU A 87 7.16 -15.90 -14.37
C GLU A 87 8.64 -15.79 -13.97
N ASN A 88 9.21 -16.88 -13.44
CA ASN A 88 10.62 -16.98 -12.99
C ASN A 88 11.00 -16.05 -11.82
N THR A 89 10.02 -15.56 -11.07
CA THR A 89 10.25 -14.74 -9.88
C THR A 89 10.51 -15.62 -8.65
N ALA A 90 11.44 -15.22 -7.78
CA ALA A 90 11.75 -15.96 -6.55
C ALA A 90 10.50 -16.17 -5.67
N ILE A 91 10.12 -17.44 -5.48
CA ILE A 91 8.84 -17.84 -4.84
C ILE A 91 8.72 -17.27 -3.42
N CYS A 92 9.77 -17.36 -2.61
CA CYS A 92 9.75 -16.87 -1.24
C CYS A 92 9.48 -15.35 -1.14
N TYR A 93 10.06 -14.56 -2.04
CA TYR A 93 9.86 -13.12 -2.11
C TYR A 93 8.42 -12.79 -2.53
N VAL A 94 7.92 -13.50 -3.53
CA VAL A 94 6.54 -13.36 -4.02
C VAL A 94 5.53 -13.70 -2.93
N ASP A 95 5.76 -14.77 -2.18
CA ASP A 95 4.85 -15.20 -1.13
C ASP A 95 4.81 -14.19 0.02
N LEU A 96 5.96 -13.66 0.43
CA LEU A 96 6.03 -12.59 1.42
C LEU A 96 5.31 -11.33 0.92
N MET A 97 5.59 -10.89 -0.31
CA MET A 97 4.93 -9.75 -0.95
C MET A 97 3.40 -9.92 -1.03
N LYS A 98 2.92 -11.13 -1.32
CA LYS A 98 1.47 -11.45 -1.32
C LYS A 98 0.88 -11.38 0.08
N LYS A 99 1.58 -11.90 1.10
CA LYS A 99 1.16 -11.81 2.51
C LYS A 99 1.06 -10.36 2.97
N CYS A 100 2.04 -9.51 2.63
CA CYS A 100 2.03 -8.09 2.97
C CYS A 100 0.83 -7.35 2.37
N ARG A 101 0.39 -7.71 1.16
CA ARG A 101 -0.74 -7.06 0.45
C ARG A 101 -2.08 -7.77 0.59
N ASN A 102 -2.25 -8.58 1.63
CA ASN A 102 -3.50 -9.29 1.91
C ASN A 102 -4.66 -8.30 2.09
N MET A 103 -5.86 -8.65 1.59
CA MET A 103 -7.07 -7.85 1.76
C MET A 103 -7.45 -7.71 3.23
N ASP A 104 -7.27 -8.77 4.03
CA ASP A 104 -7.50 -8.73 5.47
C ASP A 104 -6.24 -8.20 6.17
N PRO A 105 -6.29 -7.02 6.83
CA PRO A 105 -5.14 -6.45 7.54
C PRO A 105 -4.57 -7.39 8.59
N LYS A 106 -5.40 -8.21 9.24
CA LYS A 106 -4.99 -9.13 10.31
C LYS A 106 -4.18 -10.33 9.81
N LYS A 107 -4.23 -10.60 8.50
CA LYS A 107 -3.45 -11.68 7.86
C LYS A 107 -2.10 -11.20 7.33
N ARG A 108 -1.81 -9.90 7.45
CA ARG A 108 -0.52 -9.33 7.08
C ARG A 108 0.49 -9.62 8.21
N PRO A 109 1.76 -9.90 7.88
CA PRO A 109 2.80 -10.07 8.88
C PRO A 109 3.06 -8.76 9.62
N ILE A 110 3.67 -8.83 10.81
CA ILE A 110 4.19 -7.63 11.47
C ILE A 110 5.60 -7.31 10.97
N ALA A 111 6.05 -6.05 11.15
CA ALA A 111 7.37 -5.60 10.70
C ALA A 111 8.56 -6.43 11.22
N LYS A 112 8.40 -7.10 12.37
CA LYS A 112 9.44 -7.97 12.96
C LYS A 112 9.55 -9.35 12.26
N GLU A 113 8.52 -9.75 11.52
CA GLU A 113 8.44 -11.04 10.82
C GLU A 113 8.89 -10.96 9.36
N ILE A 114 9.21 -9.75 8.89
CA ILE A 114 9.73 -9.44 7.55
C ILE A 114 11.25 -9.30 7.66
#